data_AF-D8S7M9-F1
#
_entry.id   AF-D8S7M9-F1
#
_cell.length_a   1.000
_cell.length_b   1.000
_cell.length_c   1.000
_cell.angle_alpha   90.00
_cell.angle_beta   90.00
_cell.angle_gamma   90.00
#
_symmetry.space_group_name_H-M   'P 1'
#
loop_
_entity.id
_entity.type
_entity.pdbx_description
1 polymer ?
#
loop_
_entity_poly.entity_id
_entity_poly.type
_entity_poly.pdbx_seq_one_letter_code
_entity_poly.pdbx_strand_id
1 'polypeptide(L)'
;LYHETQESKLCAVHCLNAVLQGPYFSELELAAIARDLDQSERDVMLESGGGDAHSPDYLRFVSEASSNVALDGNFSIQVLQRALAALDLKCLPLTSPELATATTEIAAYICNLHDHWFALRRIGAQWYNFNSLLPAPQHLSSFYASAFLDSLKNEGWSIFAVQGELP
;
A
#
# COMPACT_ATOMS: atom_id res chain seq x y z
N LEU A 1 0.17 9.48 -18.86
CA LEU A 1 -0.19 8.97 -17.51
C LEU A 1 -0.03 7.47 -17.57
N TYR A 2 0.77 6.91 -16.68
CA TYR A 2 0.95 5.46 -16.60
C TYR A 2 -0.25 4.85 -15.88
N HIS A 3 -0.89 3.85 -16.48
CA HIS A 3 -2.07 3.17 -15.91
C HIS A 3 -2.04 1.70 -16.28
N GLU A 4 -2.27 0.85 -15.30
CA GLU A 4 -2.40 -0.59 -15.49
C GLU A 4 -3.83 -1.00 -15.16
N THR A 5 -4.50 -1.60 -16.14
CA THR A 5 -5.81 -2.21 -15.93
C THR A 5 -5.61 -3.59 -15.32
N GLN A 6 -6.40 -3.89 -14.29
CA GLN A 6 -6.28 -5.13 -13.55
C GLN A 6 -7.10 -6.25 -14.18
N GLU A 7 -6.48 -7.41 -14.42
CA GLU A 7 -7.17 -8.62 -14.91
C GLU A 7 -7.39 -9.68 -13.80
N SER A 8 -6.65 -9.62 -12.69
CA SER A 8 -6.68 -10.55 -11.52
C SER A 8 -6.63 -9.75 -10.20
N LYS A 9 -6.65 -10.30 -8.99
CA LYS A 9 -6.68 -9.52 -7.71
C LYS A 9 -5.39 -8.74 -7.33
N LEU A 10 -4.48 -8.49 -8.28
CA LEU A 10 -3.19 -7.80 -8.10
C LEU A 10 -3.25 -6.27 -7.95
N CYS A 11 -4.33 -5.75 -7.35
CA CYS A 11 -4.57 -4.31 -7.19
C CYS A 11 -3.44 -3.57 -6.47
N ALA A 12 -2.72 -4.23 -5.55
CA ALA A 12 -1.58 -3.64 -4.85
C ALA A 12 -0.41 -3.28 -5.78
N VAL A 13 -0.08 -4.14 -6.74
CA VAL A 13 0.98 -3.92 -7.73
C VAL A 13 0.63 -2.69 -8.57
N HIS A 14 -0.57 -2.68 -9.13
CA HIS A 14 -1.08 -1.58 -9.95
C HIS A 14 -1.17 -0.28 -9.17
N CYS A 15 -1.57 -0.35 -7.90
CA CYS A 15 -1.60 0.79 -7.00
C CYS A 15 -0.20 1.41 -6.82
N LEU A 16 0.82 0.61 -6.48
CA LEU A 16 2.20 1.11 -6.32
C LEU A 16 2.77 1.67 -7.63
N ASN A 17 2.57 0.96 -8.73
CA ASN A 17 3.04 1.39 -10.05
C ASN A 17 2.35 2.69 -10.51
N ALA A 18 1.07 2.88 -10.17
CA ALA A 18 0.35 4.12 -10.41
C ALA A 18 0.86 5.27 -9.53
N VAL A 19 1.19 5.03 -8.25
CA VAL A 19 1.83 6.04 -7.38
C VAL A 19 3.15 6.52 -7.99
N LEU A 20 3.96 5.58 -8.49
CA LEU A 20 5.29 5.83 -9.05
C LEU A 20 5.28 6.18 -10.54
N GLN A 21 4.10 6.19 -11.18
CA GLN A 21 3.93 6.44 -12.62
C GLN A 21 4.84 5.59 -13.52
N GLY A 22 5.00 4.30 -13.21
CA GLY A 22 5.75 3.35 -14.03
C GLY A 22 5.70 1.92 -13.48
N PRO A 23 6.20 0.92 -14.24
CA PRO A 23 6.26 -0.48 -13.81
C PRO A 23 7.45 -0.71 -12.86
N TYR A 24 7.40 -0.15 -11.66
CA TYR A 24 8.47 -0.28 -10.67
C TYR A 24 8.44 -1.61 -9.93
N PHE A 25 7.26 -2.21 -9.82
CA PHE A 25 7.05 -3.47 -9.12
C PHE A 25 6.26 -4.45 -9.96
N SER A 26 6.61 -5.71 -9.79
CA SER A 26 5.90 -6.90 -10.26
C SER A 26 5.29 -7.67 -9.09
N GLU A 27 4.36 -8.57 -9.40
CA GLU A 27 3.79 -9.51 -8.42
C GLU A 27 4.88 -10.31 -7.69
N LEU A 28 5.90 -10.77 -8.42
CA LEU A 28 6.98 -11.58 -7.86
C LEU A 28 7.79 -10.79 -6.82
N GLU A 29 8.02 -9.50 -7.08
CA GLU A 29 8.74 -8.62 -6.15
C GLU A 29 7.93 -8.34 -4.89
N LEU A 30 6.63 -8.03 -5.01
CA LEU A 30 5.76 -7.87 -3.84
C LEU A 30 5.65 -9.16 -3.03
N ALA A 31 5.56 -10.31 -3.70
CA ALA A 31 5.54 -11.62 -3.04
C ALA A 31 6.87 -11.95 -2.34
N ALA A 32 8.01 -11.48 -2.86
CA ALA A 32 9.28 -11.57 -2.15
C ALA A 32 9.27 -10.70 -0.89
N ILE A 33 8.83 -9.45 -0.99
CA ILE A 33 8.71 -8.53 0.15
C ILE A 33 7.77 -9.11 1.24
N ALA A 34 6.64 -9.68 0.85
CA ALA A 34 5.71 -10.32 1.79
C ALA A 34 6.36 -11.50 2.54
N ARG A 35 7.10 -12.36 1.84
CA ARG A 35 7.82 -13.48 2.47
C ARG A 35 8.90 -13.02 3.43
N ASP A 36 9.63 -11.96 3.08
CA ASP A 36 10.67 -11.38 3.94
C ASP A 36 10.06 -10.75 5.19
N LEU A 37 8.88 -10.12 5.07
CA LEU A 37 8.11 -9.63 6.21
C LEU A 37 7.64 -10.77 7.11
N ASP A 38 7.04 -11.82 6.56
CA ASP A 38 6.62 -13.00 7.33
C ASP A 38 7.80 -13.62 8.09
N GLN A 39 8.99 -13.68 7.46
CA GLN A 39 10.20 -14.18 8.11
C GLN A 39 10.64 -13.26 9.26
N SER A 40 10.67 -11.96 9.02
CA SER A 40 11.04 -10.98 10.06
C SER A 40 10.08 -11.05 11.25
N GLU A 41 8.77 -11.21 11.01
CA GLU A 41 7.76 -11.37 12.06
C GLU A 41 7.97 -12.67 12.86
N ARG A 42 8.31 -13.78 12.19
CA ARG A 42 8.68 -15.04 12.86
C ARG A 42 9.90 -14.88 13.75
N ASP A 43 10.94 -14.20 13.27
CA ASP A 43 12.18 -14.01 14.00
C ASP A 43 11.94 -13.15 15.26
N VAL A 44 11.19 -12.05 15.14
CA VAL A 44 10.79 -11.20 16.28
C VAL A 44 9.97 -11.98 17.31
N MET A 45 9.05 -12.85 16.87
CA MET A 45 8.25 -13.67 17.77
C MET A 45 9.12 -14.68 18.53
N LEU A 46 10.07 -15.31 17.84
CA LEU A 46 11.01 -16.25 18.46
C LEU A 46 11.87 -15.55 19.52
N GLU A 47 12.41 -14.37 19.19
CA GLU A 47 13.21 -13.57 20.13
C GLU A 47 12.39 -13.12 21.34
N SER A 48 11.17 -12.64 21.11
CA SER A 48 10.26 -12.21 22.18
C SER A 48 9.84 -13.38 23.09
N GLY A 49 9.80 -14.59 22.55
CA GLY A 49 9.58 -15.85 23.27
C GLY A 49 10.82 -16.41 23.97
N GLY A 50 11.93 -15.66 24.03
CA GLY A 50 13.16 -16.11 24.67
C GLY A 50 13.95 -17.15 23.86
N GLY A 51 13.72 -17.23 22.55
CA GLY A 51 14.36 -18.20 21.65
C GLY A 51 13.72 -19.58 21.65
N ASP A 52 12.56 -19.77 22.29
CA ASP A 52 11.89 -21.06 22.36
C ASP A 52 11.06 -21.36 21.10
N ALA A 53 11.68 -22.05 20.14
CA ALA A 53 11.04 -22.52 18.92
C ALA A 53 9.99 -23.63 19.16
N HIS A 54 9.81 -24.08 20.40
CA HIS A 54 8.80 -25.06 20.79
C HIS A 54 7.64 -24.45 21.58
N SER A 55 7.64 -23.13 21.79
CA SER A 55 6.49 -22.44 22.38
C SER A 55 5.22 -22.71 21.57
N PRO A 56 4.09 -23.04 22.21
CA PRO A 56 2.80 -23.25 21.54
C PRO A 56 2.38 -22.08 20.65
N ASP A 57 2.70 -20.85 21.08
CA ASP A 57 2.37 -19.63 20.32
C ASP A 57 3.21 -19.54 19.04
N TYR A 58 4.51 -19.83 19.12
CA TYR A 58 5.41 -19.84 17.96
C TYR A 58 5.02 -20.93 16.95
N LEU A 59 4.76 -22.15 17.43
CA LEU A 59 4.34 -23.26 16.57
C LEU A 59 3.03 -22.96 15.84
N ARG A 60 2.08 -22.30 16.52
CA ARG A 60 0.84 -21.85 15.91
C ARG A 60 1.10 -20.79 14.83
N PHE A 61 1.87 -19.76 15.15
CA PHE A 61 2.20 -18.70 14.19
C PHE A 61 2.89 -19.23 12.93
N VAL A 62 3.85 -20.15 13.08
CA VAL A 62 4.55 -20.78 11.93
C VAL A 62 3.63 -21.68 11.10
N SER A 63 2.59 -22.24 11.71
CA SER A 63 1.61 -23.09 11.02
C SER A 63 0.57 -22.31 10.22
N GLU A 64 0.36 -21.03 10.53
CA GLU A 64 -0.58 -20.16 9.82
C GLU A 64 -0.01 -19.77 8.43
N ALA A 65 -0.90 -19.61 7.45
CA ALA A 65 -0.50 -19.10 6.13
C ALA A 65 -0.01 -17.65 6.23
N SER A 66 0.67 -17.15 5.19
CA SER A 66 1.17 -15.77 5.16
C SER A 66 0.08 -14.76 5.54
N SER A 67 0.38 -13.88 6.48
CA SER A 67 -0.45 -12.73 6.85
C SER A 67 -0.29 -11.58 5.87
N ASN A 68 0.83 -11.55 5.11
CA ASN A 68 1.22 -10.45 4.25
C ASN A 68 0.81 -10.62 2.79
N VAL A 69 0.57 -11.86 2.33
CA VAL A 69 0.01 -12.15 0.99
C VAL A 69 -1.03 -13.25 1.06
N ALA A 70 -2.24 -12.95 0.58
CA ALA A 70 -3.32 -13.92 0.46
C ALA A 70 -3.16 -14.80 -0.80
N LEU A 71 -3.76 -15.99 -0.79
CA LEU A 71 -3.72 -16.94 -1.91
C LEU A 71 -4.31 -16.38 -3.23
N ASP A 72 -5.15 -15.36 -3.12
CA ASP A 72 -5.76 -14.69 -4.26
C ASP A 72 -4.99 -13.44 -4.72
N GLY A 73 -3.84 -13.13 -4.12
CA GLY A 73 -2.96 -12.03 -4.53
C GLY A 73 -3.25 -10.69 -3.85
N ASN A 74 -4.07 -10.65 -2.79
CA ASN A 74 -4.20 -9.47 -1.95
C ASN A 74 -2.99 -9.31 -1.03
N PHE A 75 -2.43 -8.12 -0.96
CA PHE A 75 -1.25 -7.80 -0.15
C PHE A 75 -1.62 -6.92 1.04
N SER A 76 -0.93 -7.11 2.16
CA SER A 76 -1.09 -6.25 3.35
C SER A 76 -0.51 -4.85 3.11
N ILE A 77 -0.97 -3.86 3.87
CA ILE A 77 -0.39 -2.50 3.84
C ILE A 77 1.10 -2.50 4.17
N GLN A 78 1.57 -3.43 5.02
CA GLN A 78 2.98 -3.51 5.42
C GLN A 78 3.87 -3.84 4.22
N VAL A 79 3.39 -4.64 3.27
CA VAL A 79 4.09 -4.92 2.00
C VAL A 79 4.25 -3.64 1.19
N LEU A 80 3.17 -2.87 1.00
CA LEU A 80 3.22 -1.60 0.26
C LEU A 80 4.13 -0.57 0.95
N GLN A 81 4.07 -0.50 2.28
CA GLN A 81 4.95 0.36 3.08
C GLN A 81 6.41 -0.01 2.92
N ARG A 82 6.74 -1.31 2.96
CA ARG A 82 8.12 -1.79 2.78
C ARG A 82 8.63 -1.53 1.35
N ALA A 83 7.78 -1.73 0.35
CA ALA A 83 8.10 -1.45 -1.05
C ALA A 83 8.42 0.04 -1.27
N LEU A 84 7.57 0.93 -0.75
CA LEU A 84 7.80 2.39 -0.83
C LEU A 84 9.03 2.83 -0.03
N ALA A 85 9.26 2.23 1.15
CA ALA A 85 10.42 2.56 1.98
C ALA A 85 11.76 2.25 1.28
N ALA A 86 11.80 1.24 0.39
CA ALA A 86 12.98 0.94 -0.41
C ALA A 86 13.34 2.04 -1.44
N LEU A 87 12.40 2.97 -1.68
CA LEU A 87 12.55 4.14 -2.55
C LEU A 87 12.61 5.46 -1.76
N ASP A 88 12.92 5.39 -0.46
CA ASP A 88 12.92 6.53 0.48
C ASP A 88 11.56 7.25 0.60
N LEU A 89 10.47 6.54 0.29
CA LEU A 89 9.10 7.03 0.43
C LEU A 89 8.46 6.49 1.70
N LYS A 90 7.72 7.36 2.41
CA LYS A 90 6.91 6.98 3.58
C LYS A 90 5.46 6.83 3.17
N CYS A 91 4.80 5.80 3.68
CA CYS A 91 3.36 5.59 3.51
C CYS A 91 2.69 5.56 4.87
N LEU A 92 1.99 6.64 5.20
CA LEU A 92 1.46 6.92 6.54
C LEU A 92 -0.06 7.02 6.52
N PRO A 93 -0.78 6.51 7.52
CA PRO A 93 -2.22 6.74 7.64
C PRO A 93 -2.53 8.23 7.63
N LEU A 94 -3.63 8.63 6.99
CA LEU A 94 -4.01 10.05 6.88
C LEU A 94 -4.26 10.72 8.25
N THR A 95 -4.52 9.93 9.28
CA THR A 95 -4.70 10.38 10.68
C THR A 95 -3.38 10.53 11.44
N SER A 96 -2.24 10.19 10.83
CA SER A 96 -0.94 10.26 11.49
C SER A 96 -0.54 11.71 11.79
N PRO A 97 -0.12 12.03 13.03
CA PRO A 97 0.35 13.38 13.38
C PRO A 97 1.61 13.78 12.62
N GLU A 98 2.39 12.83 12.10
CA GLU A 98 3.58 13.09 11.28
C GLU A 98 3.25 13.80 9.97
N LEU A 99 2.03 13.64 9.45
CA LEU A 99 1.60 14.35 8.24
C LEU A 99 1.35 15.84 8.51
N ALA A 100 1.01 16.22 9.75
CA ALA A 100 0.78 17.61 10.12
C ALA A 100 2.09 18.42 10.16
N THR A 101 3.22 17.75 10.37
CA THR A 101 4.56 18.37 10.39
C THR A 101 5.31 18.18 9.07
N ALA A 102 4.70 17.51 8.08
CA ALA A 102 5.29 17.32 6.76
C ALA A 102 5.50 18.66 6.04
N THR A 103 6.72 18.90 5.58
CA THR A 103 7.06 20.08 4.76
C THR A 103 6.84 19.85 3.28
N THR A 104 6.79 18.58 2.86
CA THR A 104 6.55 18.17 1.47
C THR A 104 5.05 18.09 1.21
N GLU A 105 4.61 18.64 0.08
CA GLU A 105 3.22 18.46 -0.35
C GLU A 105 2.92 16.99 -0.65
N ILE A 106 1.78 16.51 -0.17
CA ILE A 106 1.32 15.15 -0.46
C ILE A 106 0.84 15.10 -1.91
N ALA A 107 1.55 14.34 -2.73
CA ALA A 107 1.26 14.21 -4.15
C ALA A 107 0.70 12.84 -4.52
N ALA A 108 0.53 11.91 -3.58
CA ALA A 108 -0.17 10.65 -3.79
C ALA A 108 -0.84 10.13 -2.51
N TYR A 109 -1.96 9.44 -2.69
CA TYR A 109 -2.66 8.68 -1.66
C TYR A 109 -2.90 7.25 -2.12
N ILE A 110 -2.80 6.31 -1.20
CA ILE A 110 -3.18 4.91 -1.37
C ILE A 110 -4.48 4.69 -0.58
N CYS A 111 -5.49 4.14 -1.23
CA CYS A 111 -6.81 3.91 -0.67
C CYS A 111 -7.11 2.41 -0.65
N ASN A 112 -7.70 1.93 0.45
CA ASN A 112 -8.11 0.54 0.60
C ASN A 112 -9.49 0.37 1.24
N LEU A 113 -10.28 -0.54 0.66
CA LEU A 113 -11.54 -1.03 1.22
C LEU A 113 -11.80 -2.43 0.67
N HIS A 114 -12.15 -3.38 1.56
CA HIS A 114 -12.52 -4.76 1.19
C HIS A 114 -11.55 -5.43 0.20
N ASP A 115 -10.25 -5.48 0.53
CA ASP A 115 -9.21 -6.13 -0.29
C ASP A 115 -8.98 -5.50 -1.67
N HIS A 116 -9.38 -4.23 -1.85
CA HIS A 116 -9.11 -3.47 -3.07
C HIS A 116 -8.22 -2.27 -2.80
N TRP A 117 -7.09 -2.19 -3.51
CA TRP A 117 -6.15 -1.08 -3.45
C TRP A 117 -6.28 -0.20 -4.69
N PHE A 118 -6.27 1.12 -4.52
CA PHE A 118 -6.06 2.04 -5.64
C PHE A 118 -5.29 3.29 -5.22
N ALA A 119 -4.73 3.98 -6.21
CA ALA A 119 -3.97 5.20 -6.00
C ALA A 119 -4.73 6.44 -6.46
N LEU A 120 -4.67 7.51 -5.67
CA LEU A 120 -4.89 8.87 -6.13
C LEU A 120 -3.54 9.54 -6.30
N ARG A 121 -3.23 10.06 -7.49
CA ARG A 121 -1.91 10.66 -7.75
C ARG A 121 -2.08 12.01 -8.43
N ARG A 122 -1.36 13.00 -7.91
CA ARG A 122 -1.27 14.35 -8.48
C ARG A 122 -0.16 14.37 -9.52
N ILE A 123 -0.51 14.71 -10.76
CA ILE A 123 0.42 14.87 -11.88
C ILE A 123 0.30 16.30 -12.39
N GLY A 124 1.37 17.08 -12.23
CA GLY A 124 1.32 18.53 -12.40
C GLY A 124 0.33 19.17 -11.42
N ALA A 125 -0.63 19.95 -11.95
CA ALA A 125 -1.64 20.64 -11.14
C ALA A 125 -2.97 19.87 -10.99
N GLN A 126 -3.04 18.64 -11.50
CA GLN A 126 -4.29 17.87 -11.59
C GLN A 126 -4.19 16.55 -10.82
N TRP A 127 -5.32 16.11 -10.28
CA TRP A 127 -5.44 14.82 -9.60
C TRP A 127 -6.05 13.79 -10.53
N TYR A 128 -5.66 12.53 -10.33
CA TYR A 128 -6.20 11.41 -11.07
C TYR A 128 -6.44 10.24 -10.13
N ASN A 129 -7.56 9.56 -10.36
CA ASN A 129 -7.89 8.29 -9.75
C ASN A 129 -7.41 7.15 -10.65
N PHE A 130 -6.41 6.42 -10.15
CA PHE A 130 -5.82 5.24 -10.78
C PHE A 130 -6.39 3.97 -10.17
N ASN A 131 -7.72 3.89 -10.09
CA ASN A 131 -8.39 2.63 -9.83
C ASN A 131 -8.21 1.71 -11.04
N SER A 132 -7.51 0.62 -10.84
CA SER A 132 -7.15 -0.37 -11.86
C SER A 132 -8.36 -1.10 -12.46
N LEU A 133 -9.53 -1.00 -11.83
CA LEU A 133 -10.82 -1.46 -12.38
C LEU A 133 -11.38 -0.53 -13.46
N LEU A 134 -10.84 0.69 -13.58
CA LEU A 134 -11.21 1.65 -14.62
C LEU A 134 -10.37 1.41 -15.88
N PRO A 135 -10.95 1.61 -17.08
CA PRO A 135 -10.21 1.45 -18.34
C PRO A 135 -9.12 2.52 -18.54
N ALA A 136 -9.22 3.65 -17.83
CA ALA A 136 -8.26 4.74 -17.87
C ALA A 136 -8.32 5.55 -16.56
N PRO A 137 -7.27 6.33 -16.22
CA PRO A 137 -7.27 7.20 -15.06
C PRO A 137 -8.40 8.23 -15.14
N GLN A 138 -9.20 8.32 -14.08
CA GLN A 138 -10.27 9.30 -14.00
C GLN A 138 -9.70 10.63 -13.49
N HIS A 139 -9.86 11.70 -14.27
CA HIS A 139 -9.44 13.04 -13.87
C HIS A 139 -10.30 13.56 -12.71
N LEU A 140 -9.63 14.16 -11.73
CA LEU A 140 -10.22 14.85 -10.59
C LEU A 140 -9.62 16.27 -10.54
N SER A 141 -10.47 17.29 -10.51
CA SER A 141 -9.98 18.64 -10.23
C SER A 141 -9.46 18.73 -8.79
N SER A 142 -8.57 19.68 -8.50
CA SER A 142 -8.04 19.86 -7.14
C SER A 142 -9.13 20.14 -6.09
N PHE A 143 -10.22 20.81 -6.48
CA PHE A 143 -11.38 21.02 -5.60
C PHE A 143 -12.15 19.72 -5.34
N TYR A 144 -12.29 18.88 -6.36
CA TYR A 144 -12.99 17.60 -6.21
C TYR A 144 -12.14 16.55 -5.50
N ALA A 145 -10.81 16.61 -5.57
CA ALA A 145 -9.93 15.63 -4.94
C ALA A 145 -10.10 15.58 -3.40
N SER A 146 -10.22 16.74 -2.74
CA SER A 146 -10.47 16.77 -1.29
C SER A 146 -11.85 16.22 -0.93
N ALA A 147 -12.89 16.64 -1.64
CA ALA A 147 -14.25 16.12 -1.43
C ALA A 147 -14.34 14.61 -1.70
N PHE A 148 -13.60 14.11 -2.69
CA PHE A 148 -13.52 12.69 -2.99
C PHE A 148 -12.85 11.92 -1.85
N LEU A 149 -11.70 12.40 -1.34
CA LEU A 149 -11.05 11.81 -0.16
C LEU A 149 -11.97 11.78 1.06
N ASP A 150 -12.76 12.83 1.28
CA ASP A 150 -13.71 12.88 2.40
C ASP A 150 -14.88 11.90 2.21
N SER A 151 -15.36 11.69 0.97
CA SER A 151 -16.33 10.62 0.66
C SER A 151 -15.77 9.25 1.02
N LEU A 152 -14.54 8.96 0.59
CA LEU A 152 -13.88 7.69 0.88
C LEU A 152 -13.74 7.46 2.40
N LYS A 153 -13.34 8.47 3.17
CA LYS A 153 -13.30 8.35 4.64
C LYS A 153 -14.67 8.00 5.22
N ASN A 154 -15.73 8.67 4.78
CA ASN A 154 -17.09 8.46 5.27
C ASN A 154 -17.64 7.07 4.89
N GLU A 155 -17.20 6.52 3.77
CA GLU A 155 -17.51 5.16 3.31
C GLU A 155 -16.67 4.08 4.03
N GLY A 156 -15.74 4.48 4.91
CA GLY A 156 -14.92 3.56 5.69
C GLY A 156 -13.60 3.12 5.03
N TRP A 157 -13.16 3.81 3.98
CA TRP A 157 -11.87 3.52 3.36
C TRP A 157 -10.71 3.86 4.29
N SER A 158 -9.71 2.97 4.31
CA SER A 158 -8.40 3.28 4.87
C SER A 158 -7.60 4.08 3.84
N ILE A 159 -7.11 5.25 4.24
CA ILE A 159 -6.38 6.16 3.34
C ILE A 159 -4.99 6.42 3.92
N PHE A 160 -3.98 6.26 3.09
CA PHE A 160 -2.58 6.46 3.42
C PHE A 160 -1.98 7.52 2.50
N ALA A 161 -1.33 8.51 3.08
CA ALA A 161 -0.57 9.51 2.34
C ALA A 161 0.84 8.99 2.04
N VAL A 162 1.29 9.19 0.81
CA VAL A 162 2.67 8.89 0.40
C VAL A 162 3.47 10.19 0.46
N GLN A 163 4.53 10.19 1.29
CA GLN A 163 5.40 11.32 1.53
C GLN A 163 6.82 10.99 1.05
N GLY A 164 7.43 11.94 0.34
CA GLY A 164 8.78 11.83 -0.20
C GLY A 164 8.85 12.42 -1.61
N GLU A 165 10.00 12.29 -2.26
CA GLU A 165 10.20 12.73 -3.64
C GLU A 165 9.75 11.62 -4.59
N LEU A 166 8.56 11.81 -5.17
CA LEU A 166 8.01 10.88 -6.14
C LEU A 166 8.60 11.17 -7.54
N PRO A 167 8.83 10.13 -8.36
CA PRO A 167 9.27 10.28 -9.75
C PRO A 167 8.24 10.98 -10.64
#